data_AF-A0A927LN41-F1
#
_entry.id   AF-A0A927LN41-F1
#
_cell.length_a   1.000
_cell.length_b   1.000
_cell.length_c   1.000
_cell.angle_alpha   90.00
_cell.angle_beta   90.00
_cell.angle_gamma   90.00
#
_symmetry.space_group_name_H-M   'P 1'
#
loop_
_entity.id
_entity.type
_entity.pdbx_description
1 polymer ?
#
loop_
_entity_poly.entity_id
_entity_poly.type
_entity_poly.pdbx_seq_one_letter_code
_entity_poly.pdbx_strand_id
1 'polypeptide(L)'
;MKKIIPILLLFVVSLVKAQSNSVDAASQIELSTYVSDGVEGLTDIARNNLENKLSQIVTANGMGVSSAYSRFIITANIEVLSKDITATAPPMQAYTLGVNFYIGDGMEGIKFSSYSVTVKGVGTNETKAYIAALKNIKTNDPEYQVFINKAKLKIIDFYNKKCDAIITEAKSAAGQGQYDAALYKLATIPTACKECYAKAVPITKVIYKQQIDRECKVNLANAKSSWASNQDQYGATSASEYLALIDPNASCYKEAQAFSNQIAAKILADEKREWNFRMKVYQDDVTAERAAMQAARDISLAYAKAEVINYTIVGWW
;
A
#
# COMPACT_ATOMS: atom_id res chain seq x y z
N MET A 1 66.45 27.79 -22.05
CA MET A 1 66.11 27.13 -20.77
C MET A 1 64.75 27.69 -20.32
N LYS A 2 63.69 26.87 -20.36
CA LYS A 2 62.30 27.29 -20.13
C LYS A 2 61.89 27.10 -18.66
N LYS A 3 61.02 28.02 -18.24
CA LYS A 3 60.48 28.32 -16.90
C LYS A 3 59.75 27.15 -16.23
N ILE A 4 59.76 27.12 -14.89
CA ILE A 4 58.71 26.49 -14.07
C ILE A 4 58.41 27.41 -12.88
N ILE A 5 57.17 27.90 -12.80
CA ILE A 5 56.59 28.64 -11.67
C ILE A 5 55.60 27.68 -11.00
N PRO A 6 55.62 27.48 -9.67
CA PRO A 6 54.64 26.63 -9.02
C PRO A 6 53.34 27.41 -8.78
N ILE A 7 52.23 26.89 -9.31
CA ILE A 7 50.87 27.37 -9.04
C ILE A 7 50.41 26.74 -7.74
N LEU A 8 50.19 27.57 -6.72
CA LEU A 8 49.57 27.20 -5.45
C LEU A 8 48.05 27.09 -5.65
N LEU A 9 47.53 25.85 -5.68
CA LEU A 9 46.09 25.59 -5.78
C LEU A 9 45.45 25.78 -4.39
N LEU A 10 44.72 26.89 -4.20
CA LEU A 10 43.90 27.13 -3.01
C LEU A 10 42.62 26.29 -3.11
N PHE A 11 42.52 25.23 -2.32
CA PHE A 11 41.32 24.40 -2.24
C PHE A 11 40.30 25.09 -1.32
N VAL A 12 39.32 25.79 -1.90
CA VAL A 12 38.19 26.35 -1.17
C VAL A 12 37.23 25.21 -0.81
N VAL A 13 37.24 24.79 0.45
CA VAL A 13 36.28 23.82 0.98
C VAL A 13 34.97 24.56 1.24
N SER A 14 34.05 24.48 0.29
CA SER A 14 32.67 24.90 0.49
C SER A 14 31.97 23.91 1.42
N LEU A 15 31.71 24.33 2.66
CA LEU A 15 30.79 23.64 3.58
C LEU A 15 29.37 23.68 2.98
N VAL A 16 29.01 22.63 2.25
CA VAL A 16 27.62 22.39 1.85
C VAL A 16 26.85 21.98 3.12
N LYS A 17 26.05 22.90 3.65
CA LYS A 17 24.98 22.52 4.58
C LYS A 17 23.96 21.70 3.78
N ALA A 18 23.96 20.39 3.95
CA ALA A 18 22.87 19.54 3.49
C ALA A 18 21.60 19.95 4.25
N GLN A 19 20.69 20.66 3.59
CA GLN A 19 19.32 20.77 4.07
C GLN A 19 18.65 19.41 3.82
N SER A 20 18.32 18.69 4.90
CA SER A 20 17.51 17.48 4.84
C SER A 20 16.09 17.89 4.45
N ASN A 21 15.82 17.93 3.15
CA ASN A 21 14.51 18.25 2.61
C ASN A 21 13.51 17.15 3.00
N SER A 22 12.44 17.54 3.70
CA SER A 22 11.23 16.75 3.94
C SER A 22 10.50 16.32 2.66
N VAL A 23 10.99 16.74 1.49
CA VAL A 23 10.46 16.46 0.15
C VAL A 23 10.77 15.02 -0.30
N ASP A 24 11.88 14.42 0.13
CA ASP A 24 12.25 13.04 -0.25
C ASP A 24 11.43 11.95 0.45
N ALA A 25 10.77 12.28 1.56
CA ALA A 25 9.85 11.37 2.23
C ALA A 25 8.44 11.43 1.61
N ALA A 26 7.99 12.64 1.26
CA ALA A 26 6.70 12.88 0.62
C ALA A 26 6.58 12.25 -0.79
N SER A 27 7.69 12.05 -1.50
CA SER A 27 7.71 11.35 -2.80
C SER A 27 7.32 9.87 -2.71
N GLN A 28 7.35 9.26 -1.52
CA GLN A 28 7.00 7.84 -1.33
C GLN A 28 5.49 7.59 -1.07
N ILE A 29 4.67 8.63 -0.99
CA ILE A 29 3.22 8.48 -0.88
C ILE A 29 2.63 8.30 -2.28
N GLU A 30 2.15 7.10 -2.57
CA GLU A 30 1.43 6.76 -3.80
C GLU A 30 -0.04 7.21 -3.71
N LEU A 31 -0.55 7.79 -4.80
CA LEU A 31 -1.96 8.17 -4.94
C LEU A 31 -2.58 7.39 -6.09
N SER A 32 -3.70 6.70 -5.82
CA SER A 32 -4.55 6.16 -6.89
C SER A 32 -5.70 7.11 -7.21
N THR A 33 -6.18 7.08 -8.45
CA THR A 33 -7.37 7.83 -8.84
C THR A 33 -8.63 7.05 -8.46
N TYR A 34 -9.66 7.76 -8.01
CA TYR A 34 -10.97 7.19 -7.80
C TYR A 34 -12.03 8.24 -8.10
N VAL A 35 -13.07 7.91 -8.84
CA VAL A 35 -14.25 8.76 -9.03
C VAL A 35 -15.47 7.93 -8.68
N SER A 36 -16.25 8.37 -7.68
CA SER A 36 -17.44 7.63 -7.25
C SER A 36 -18.52 7.62 -8.32
N ASP A 37 -19.27 6.53 -8.40
CA ASP A 37 -20.48 6.41 -9.21
C ASP A 37 -21.60 7.34 -8.71
N GLY A 38 -21.56 7.74 -7.44
CA GLY A 38 -22.55 8.59 -6.79
C GLY A 38 -22.45 10.08 -7.06
N VAL A 39 -21.53 10.53 -7.92
CA VAL A 39 -21.45 11.96 -8.30
C VAL A 39 -22.64 12.31 -9.20
N GLU A 40 -23.56 13.12 -8.67
CA GLU A 40 -24.79 13.53 -9.37
C GLU A 40 -24.47 14.27 -10.67
N GLY A 41 -25.25 13.98 -11.72
CA GLY A 41 -25.07 14.60 -13.05
C GLY A 41 -23.89 14.03 -13.86
N LEU A 42 -23.09 13.11 -13.30
CA LEU A 42 -21.94 12.53 -13.99
C LEU A 42 -22.28 11.21 -14.69
N THR A 43 -22.47 11.27 -16.02
CA THR A 43 -22.57 10.06 -16.87
C THR A 43 -21.27 9.25 -16.84
N ASP A 44 -21.32 7.95 -17.14
CA ASP A 44 -20.13 7.06 -17.16
C ASP A 44 -19.02 7.58 -18.09
N ILE A 45 -19.38 8.15 -19.24
CA ILE A 45 -18.41 8.74 -20.17
C ILE A 45 -17.71 9.95 -19.53
N ALA A 46 -18.46 10.82 -18.86
CA ALA A 46 -17.91 11.99 -18.19
C ALA A 46 -17.06 11.59 -16.97
N ARG A 47 -17.45 10.52 -16.26
CA ARG A 47 -16.70 9.91 -15.16
C ARG A 47 -15.33 9.43 -15.63
N ASN A 48 -15.29 8.64 -16.70
CA ASN A 48 -14.03 8.19 -17.31
C ASN A 48 -13.15 9.36 -17.76
N ASN A 49 -13.74 10.45 -18.26
CA ASN A 49 -12.96 11.65 -18.60
C ASN A 49 -12.37 12.33 -17.36
N LEU A 50 -13.14 12.45 -16.28
CA LEU A 50 -12.67 13.01 -15.01
C LEU A 50 -11.55 12.15 -14.41
N GLU A 51 -11.72 10.83 -14.37
CA GLU A 51 -10.70 9.91 -13.88
C GLU A 51 -9.40 10.00 -14.70
N ASN A 52 -9.51 10.09 -16.03
CA ASN A 52 -8.34 10.35 -16.89
C ASN A 52 -7.66 11.69 -16.58
N LYS A 53 -8.42 12.74 -16.26
CA LYS A 53 -7.86 14.03 -15.85
C LYS A 53 -7.14 13.92 -14.49
N LEU A 54 -7.70 13.20 -13.52
CA LEU A 54 -7.02 12.93 -12.25
C LEU A 54 -5.72 12.14 -12.48
N SER A 55 -5.74 11.13 -13.35
CA SER A 55 -4.55 10.34 -13.69
C SER A 55 -3.45 11.19 -14.30
N GLN A 56 -3.82 12.11 -15.20
CA GLN A 56 -2.90 13.08 -15.79
C GLN A 56 -2.32 14.04 -14.75
N ILE A 57 -3.14 14.52 -13.80
CA ILE A 57 -2.68 15.38 -12.69
C ILE A 57 -1.66 14.65 -11.82
N VAL A 58 -1.93 13.40 -11.44
CA VAL A 58 -1.02 12.56 -10.64
C VAL A 58 0.30 12.33 -11.39
N THR A 59 0.22 11.95 -12.67
CA THR A 59 1.39 11.67 -13.52
C THR A 59 2.23 12.92 -13.75
N ALA A 60 1.59 14.08 -14.00
CA ALA A 60 2.29 15.36 -14.17
C ALA A 60 3.05 15.80 -12.91
N ASN A 61 2.67 15.28 -11.74
CA ASN A 61 3.33 15.53 -10.46
C ASN A 61 4.33 14.42 -10.07
N GLY A 62 4.80 13.64 -11.06
CA GLY A 62 5.91 12.68 -10.91
C GLY A 62 5.55 11.39 -10.17
N MET A 63 4.26 11.11 -9.98
CA MET A 63 3.78 9.86 -9.38
C MET A 63 3.36 8.88 -10.48
N GLY A 64 3.73 7.61 -10.33
CA GLY A 64 3.17 6.55 -11.15
C GLY A 64 1.70 6.34 -10.81
N VAL A 65 0.86 6.09 -11.83
CA VAL A 65 -0.52 5.65 -11.61
C VAL A 65 -0.49 4.13 -11.44
N SER A 66 -0.70 3.67 -10.21
CA SER A 66 -0.84 2.24 -9.93
C SER A 66 -2.31 1.82 -10.12
N SER A 67 -2.54 0.70 -10.81
CA SER A 67 -3.86 0.05 -10.87
C SER A 67 -4.18 -0.75 -9.59
N ALA A 68 -3.25 -0.81 -8.64
CA ALA A 68 -3.47 -1.45 -7.36
C ALA A 68 -4.23 -0.51 -6.42
N TYR A 69 -5.14 -1.06 -5.62
CA TYR A 69 -5.86 -0.37 -4.56
C TYR A 69 -4.87 0.29 -3.58
N SER A 70 -4.61 1.58 -3.75
CA SER A 70 -3.83 2.38 -2.79
C SER A 70 -4.74 2.86 -1.68
N ARG A 71 -4.21 2.93 -0.47
CA ARG A 71 -4.91 3.52 0.67
C ARG A 71 -5.20 5.01 0.46
N PHE A 72 -4.28 5.72 -0.18
CA PHE A 72 -4.44 7.16 -0.44
C PHE A 72 -4.94 7.37 -1.85
N ILE A 73 -6.01 8.16 -1.96
CA ILE A 73 -6.68 8.43 -3.22
C ILE A 73 -6.71 9.92 -3.52
N ILE A 74 -6.73 10.24 -4.82
CA ILE A 74 -7.26 11.50 -5.33
C ILE A 74 -8.63 11.24 -5.94
N THR A 75 -9.61 12.06 -5.57
CA THR A 75 -10.98 11.99 -6.10
C THR A 75 -11.50 13.39 -6.40
N ALA A 76 -12.68 13.47 -7.01
CA ALA A 76 -13.34 14.73 -7.29
C ALA A 76 -14.87 14.62 -7.21
N ASN A 77 -15.49 15.71 -6.76
CA ASN A 77 -16.92 15.96 -6.89
C ASN A 77 -17.16 17.10 -7.90
N ILE A 78 -18.33 17.12 -8.54
CA ILE A 78 -18.73 18.17 -9.47
C ILE A 78 -19.99 18.85 -8.96
N GLU A 79 -19.98 20.18 -8.98
CA GLU A 79 -21.12 21.03 -8.65
C GLU A 79 -21.51 21.86 -9.87
N VAL A 80 -22.79 21.86 -10.21
CA VAL A 80 -23.33 22.73 -11.27
C VAL A 80 -23.52 24.13 -10.69
N LEU A 81 -22.70 25.07 -11.13
CA LEU A 81 -22.78 26.47 -10.70
C LEU A 81 -23.78 27.27 -11.55
N SER A 82 -23.83 27.01 -12.86
CA SER A 82 -24.85 27.56 -13.76
C SER A 82 -25.16 26.62 -14.92
N LYS A 83 -26.41 26.70 -15.42
CA LYS A 83 -26.90 26.02 -16.61
C LYS A 83 -27.69 27.02 -17.43
N ASP A 84 -27.19 27.34 -18.62
CA ASP A 84 -27.74 28.35 -19.52
C ASP A 84 -28.01 27.73 -20.90
N ILE A 85 -28.96 28.31 -21.66
CA ILE A 85 -29.18 27.97 -23.07
C ILE A 85 -28.66 29.12 -23.92
N THR A 86 -27.78 28.83 -24.87
CA THR A 86 -27.21 29.85 -25.75
C THR A 86 -28.24 30.34 -26.76
N ALA A 87 -28.23 31.64 -27.03
CA ALA A 87 -29.05 32.26 -28.09
C ALA A 87 -28.45 32.02 -29.50
N THR A 88 -28.10 30.78 -29.82
CA THR A 88 -27.53 30.37 -31.11
C THR A 88 -28.53 29.50 -31.89
N ALA A 89 -28.31 29.33 -33.19
CA ALA A 89 -29.01 28.35 -34.02
C ALA A 89 -28.02 27.26 -34.49
N PRO A 90 -28.15 25.99 -34.05
CA PRO A 90 -29.11 25.49 -33.06
C PRO A 90 -28.79 25.98 -31.63
N PRO A 91 -29.78 26.01 -30.72
CA PRO A 91 -29.54 26.29 -29.30
C PRO A 91 -28.59 25.25 -28.68
N MET A 92 -27.67 25.71 -27.84
CA MET A 92 -26.73 24.83 -27.12
C MET A 92 -26.91 24.99 -25.62
N GLN A 93 -26.48 23.98 -24.86
CA GLN A 93 -26.41 24.05 -23.41
C GLN A 93 -25.02 24.53 -22.98
N ALA A 94 -24.96 25.57 -22.16
CA ALA A 94 -23.74 26.11 -21.56
C ALA A 94 -23.75 25.81 -20.06
N TYR A 95 -22.70 25.14 -19.59
CA TYR A 95 -22.51 24.80 -18.18
C TYR A 95 -21.31 25.52 -17.62
N THR A 96 -21.47 26.03 -16.39
CA THR A 96 -20.37 26.40 -15.51
C THR A 96 -20.33 25.39 -14.37
N LEU A 97 -19.22 24.66 -14.23
CA LEU A 97 -19.02 23.62 -13.23
C LEU A 97 -17.94 24.03 -12.24
N GLY A 98 -18.20 23.78 -10.95
CA GLY A 98 -17.18 23.73 -9.90
C GLY A 98 -16.68 22.29 -9.80
N VAL A 99 -15.40 22.07 -10.03
CA VAL A 99 -14.76 20.76 -9.88
C VAL A 99 -13.93 20.80 -8.60
N ASN A 100 -14.35 20.04 -7.61
CA ASN A 100 -13.76 19.99 -6.27
C ASN A 100 -12.93 18.71 -6.13
N PHE A 101 -11.61 18.85 -6.11
CA PHE A 101 -10.65 17.77 -5.92
C PHE A 101 -10.36 17.53 -4.44
N TYR A 102 -10.16 16.26 -4.07
CA TYR A 102 -9.84 15.85 -2.72
C TYR A 102 -8.74 14.80 -2.70
N ILE A 103 -7.83 14.89 -1.73
CA ILE A 103 -6.87 13.83 -1.42
C ILE A 103 -7.07 13.39 0.02
N GLY A 104 -7.12 12.09 0.25
CA GLY A 104 -7.37 11.51 1.56
C GLY A 104 -7.02 10.03 1.67
N ASP A 105 -7.13 9.51 2.90
CA ASP A 105 -7.16 8.08 3.18
C ASP A 105 -8.55 7.55 2.79
N GLY A 106 -8.62 6.80 1.69
CA GLY A 106 -9.87 6.23 1.22
C GLY A 106 -10.34 5.04 2.05
N MET A 107 -9.47 4.39 2.82
CA MET A 107 -9.87 3.25 3.66
C MET A 107 -10.49 3.71 4.98
N GLU A 108 -9.93 4.76 5.60
CA GLU A 108 -10.46 5.33 6.86
C GLU A 108 -11.37 6.54 6.64
N GLY A 109 -11.47 7.04 5.42
CA GLY A 109 -12.30 8.18 5.03
C GLY A 109 -11.83 9.53 5.54
N ILE A 110 -10.51 9.70 5.68
CA ILE A 110 -9.91 10.94 6.19
C ILE A 110 -9.51 11.84 5.03
N LYS A 111 -10.17 12.99 4.89
CA LYS A 111 -9.79 14.03 3.92
C LYS A 111 -8.61 14.84 4.44
N PHE A 112 -7.51 14.87 3.70
CA PHE A 112 -6.32 15.67 4.04
C PHE A 112 -6.28 17.03 3.33
N SER A 113 -6.60 17.06 2.04
CA SER A 113 -6.50 18.28 1.23
C SER A 113 -7.68 18.41 0.27
N SER A 114 -7.97 19.64 -0.13
CA SER A 114 -8.94 19.97 -1.17
C SER A 114 -8.40 21.08 -2.08
N TYR A 115 -8.81 21.06 -3.34
CA TYR A 115 -8.54 22.11 -4.34
C TYR A 115 -9.71 22.20 -5.30
N SER A 116 -10.07 23.40 -5.77
CA SER A 116 -11.25 23.60 -6.60
C SER A 116 -10.94 24.44 -7.81
N VAL A 117 -11.53 24.10 -8.95
CA VAL A 117 -11.44 24.88 -10.17
C VAL A 117 -12.82 25.10 -10.77
N THR A 118 -13.00 26.22 -11.45
CA THR A 118 -14.21 26.48 -12.24
C THR A 118 -13.90 26.24 -13.72
N VAL A 119 -14.70 25.39 -14.36
CA VAL A 119 -14.61 25.12 -15.79
C VAL A 119 -15.93 25.37 -16.49
N LYS A 120 -15.86 25.75 -17.77
CA LYS A 120 -17.03 26.02 -18.59
C LYS A 120 -17.02 25.13 -19.82
N GLY A 121 -18.19 24.70 -20.25
CA GLY A 121 -18.36 23.88 -21.44
C GLY A 121 -19.68 24.14 -22.12
N VAL A 122 -19.67 24.07 -23.45
CA VAL A 122 -20.86 24.25 -24.27
C VAL A 122 -21.04 23.02 -25.16
N GLY A 123 -22.27 22.50 -25.25
CA GLY A 123 -22.56 21.31 -26.02
C GLY A 123 -24.01 21.27 -26.51
N THR A 124 -24.27 20.43 -27.51
CA THR A 124 -25.63 20.26 -28.06
C THR A 124 -26.57 19.51 -27.11
N ASN A 125 -26.03 18.95 -26.02
CA ASN A 125 -26.77 18.34 -24.93
C ASN A 125 -25.92 18.42 -23.65
N GLU A 126 -26.50 18.01 -22.52
CA GLU A 126 -25.87 18.04 -21.21
C GLU A 126 -24.54 17.28 -21.16
N THR A 127 -24.51 16.03 -21.60
CA THR A 127 -23.31 15.18 -21.61
C THR A 127 -22.16 15.82 -22.40
N LYS A 128 -22.44 16.38 -23.58
CA LYS A 128 -21.42 17.06 -24.39
C LYS A 128 -20.93 18.34 -23.73
N ALA A 129 -21.80 19.10 -23.08
CA ALA A 129 -21.41 20.31 -22.36
C ALA A 129 -20.52 19.97 -21.14
N TYR A 130 -20.86 18.92 -20.39
CA TYR A 130 -20.02 18.39 -19.31
C TYR A 130 -18.64 17.93 -19.81
N ILE A 131 -18.59 17.08 -20.84
CA ILE A 131 -17.31 16.63 -21.42
C ILE A 131 -16.48 17.82 -21.91
N ALA A 132 -17.11 18.80 -22.56
CA ALA A 132 -16.43 20.03 -23.00
C ALA A 132 -15.87 20.83 -21.81
N ALA A 133 -16.61 20.92 -20.70
CA ALA A 133 -16.16 21.60 -19.50
C ALA A 133 -14.98 20.86 -18.85
N LEU A 134 -15.07 19.54 -18.66
CA LEU A 134 -14.01 18.73 -18.05
C LEU A 134 -12.72 18.71 -18.89
N LYS A 135 -12.83 18.83 -20.22
CA LYS A 135 -11.65 19.00 -21.09
C LYS A 135 -10.82 20.25 -20.73
N ASN A 136 -11.47 21.29 -20.23
CA ASN A 136 -10.83 22.55 -19.83
C ASN A 136 -10.15 22.50 -18.45
N ILE A 137 -10.18 21.36 -17.75
CA ILE A 137 -9.31 21.13 -16.58
C ILE A 137 -7.85 21.12 -17.06
N LYS A 138 -7.08 22.10 -16.60
CA LYS A 138 -5.65 22.29 -16.92
C LYS A 138 -4.78 21.39 -16.03
N THR A 139 -4.50 20.17 -16.47
CA THR A 139 -3.80 19.15 -15.65
C THR A 139 -2.37 19.52 -15.23
N ASN A 140 -1.81 20.59 -15.78
CA ASN A 140 -0.50 21.15 -15.48
C ASN A 140 -0.53 22.46 -14.68
N ASP A 141 -1.68 22.82 -14.10
CA ASP A 141 -1.79 23.96 -13.19
C ASP A 141 -0.84 23.78 -11.98
N PRO A 142 0.09 24.73 -11.70
CA PRO A 142 1.01 24.65 -10.57
C PRO A 142 0.32 24.46 -9.22
N GLU A 143 -0.94 24.91 -9.06
CA GLU A 143 -1.69 24.73 -7.82
C GLU A 143 -1.98 23.25 -7.51
N TYR A 144 -2.00 22.35 -8.51
CA TYR A 144 -2.09 20.91 -8.24
C TYR A 144 -0.88 20.40 -7.47
N GLN A 145 0.31 20.94 -7.75
CA GLN A 145 1.53 20.57 -7.03
C GLN A 145 1.45 21.03 -5.57
N VAL A 146 0.95 22.24 -5.32
CA VAL A 146 0.71 22.77 -3.96
C VAL A 146 -0.31 21.90 -3.22
N PHE A 147 -1.44 21.59 -3.87
CA PHE A 147 -2.51 20.74 -3.36
C PHE A 147 -2.02 19.34 -2.95
N ILE A 148 -1.25 18.68 -3.82
CA ILE A 148 -0.67 17.35 -3.58
C ILE A 148 0.36 17.39 -2.46
N ASN A 149 1.28 18.37 -2.47
CA ASN A 149 2.30 18.50 -1.43
C ASN A 149 1.69 18.77 -0.05
N LYS A 150 0.65 19.63 0.00
CA LYS A 150 -0.11 19.87 1.23
C LYS A 150 -0.76 18.59 1.77
N ALA A 151 -1.32 17.75 0.88
CA ALA A 151 -1.89 16.48 1.28
C ALA A 151 -0.83 15.54 1.87
N LYS A 152 0.30 15.39 1.18
CA LYS A 152 1.43 14.53 1.60
C LYS A 152 1.97 14.93 2.97
N LEU A 153 2.16 16.23 3.22
CA LEU A 153 2.59 16.74 4.52
C LEU A 153 1.56 16.42 5.62
N LYS A 154 0.27 16.62 5.35
CA LYS A 154 -0.79 16.29 6.32
C LYS A 154 -0.93 14.79 6.61
N ILE A 155 -0.69 13.94 5.62
CA ILE A 155 -0.62 12.48 5.81
C ILE A 155 0.52 12.16 6.79
N ILE A 156 1.73 12.67 6.52
CA ILE A 156 2.89 12.45 7.39
C ILE A 156 2.61 12.93 8.82
N ASP A 157 2.09 14.14 8.96
CA ASP A 157 1.73 14.71 10.26
C ASP A 157 0.70 13.86 11.01
N PHE A 158 -0.31 13.34 10.32
CA PHE A 158 -1.34 12.50 10.90
C PHE A 158 -0.75 11.21 11.49
N TYR A 159 0.01 10.47 10.70
CA TYR A 159 0.60 9.19 11.15
C TYR A 159 1.68 9.40 12.21
N ASN A 160 2.48 10.46 12.13
CA ASN A 160 3.45 10.78 13.18
C ASN A 160 2.74 11.10 14.50
N LYS A 161 1.64 11.87 14.49
CA LYS A 161 0.85 12.17 15.70
C LYS A 161 0.12 10.95 16.26
N LYS A 162 -0.35 10.05 15.39
CA LYS A 162 -1.09 8.83 15.79
C LYS A 162 -0.18 7.63 16.04
N CYS A 163 1.12 7.76 15.84
CA CYS A 163 2.06 6.65 15.81
C CYS A 163 1.97 5.73 17.04
N ASP A 164 2.07 6.33 18.24
CA ASP A 164 2.10 5.56 19.47
C ASP A 164 0.76 4.86 19.74
N ALA A 165 -0.37 5.47 19.31
CA ALA A 165 -1.69 4.85 19.39
C ALA A 165 -1.82 3.65 18.44
N ILE A 166 -1.41 3.81 17.17
CA ILE A 166 -1.41 2.74 16.16
C ILE A 166 -0.58 1.54 16.67
N ILE A 167 0.62 1.81 17.19
CA ILE A 167 1.51 0.80 17.77
C ILE A 167 0.87 0.10 18.98
N THR A 168 0.21 0.86 19.86
CA THR A 168 -0.44 0.31 21.06
C THR A 168 -1.60 -0.60 20.68
N GLU A 169 -2.43 -0.19 19.73
CA GLU A 169 -3.54 -0.98 19.20
C GLU A 169 -3.03 -2.28 18.55
N ALA A 170 -1.97 -2.21 17.74
CA ALA A 170 -1.35 -3.40 17.14
C ALA A 170 -0.85 -4.38 18.20
N LYS A 171 -0.15 -3.89 19.24
CA LYS A 171 0.30 -4.74 20.35
C LYS A 171 -0.86 -5.39 21.11
N SER A 172 -1.95 -4.65 21.32
CA SER A 172 -3.16 -5.16 21.97
C SER A 172 -3.82 -6.28 21.14
N ALA A 173 -3.96 -6.09 19.82
CA ALA A 173 -4.48 -7.11 18.92
C ALA A 173 -3.60 -8.37 18.92
N ALA A 174 -2.27 -8.22 18.87
CA ALA A 174 -1.34 -9.34 18.98
C ALA A 174 -1.46 -10.08 20.32
N GLY A 175 -1.64 -9.35 21.43
CA GLY A 175 -1.89 -9.93 22.76
C GLY A 175 -3.18 -10.75 22.85
N GLN A 176 -4.16 -10.48 21.97
CA GLN A 176 -5.39 -11.25 21.82
C GLN A 176 -5.25 -12.41 20.80
N GLY A 177 -4.05 -12.64 20.26
CA GLY A 177 -3.79 -13.64 19.23
C GLY A 177 -4.30 -13.26 17.83
N GLN A 178 -4.68 -11.99 17.63
CA GLN A 178 -5.13 -11.44 16.34
C GLN A 178 -3.94 -10.88 15.55
N TYR A 179 -3.01 -11.76 15.15
CA TYR A 179 -1.75 -11.37 14.54
C TYR A 179 -1.92 -10.67 13.19
N ASP A 180 -2.79 -11.17 12.32
CA ASP A 180 -3.03 -10.57 11.00
C ASP A 180 -3.55 -9.13 11.12
N ALA A 181 -4.51 -8.89 12.02
CA ALA A 181 -5.03 -7.55 12.28
C ALA A 181 -3.95 -6.61 12.87
N ALA A 182 -3.10 -7.13 13.76
CA ALA A 182 -1.99 -6.38 14.32
C ALA A 182 -0.95 -5.99 13.26
N LEU A 183 -0.58 -6.93 12.40
CA LEU A 183 0.36 -6.69 11.29
C LEU A 183 -0.24 -5.71 10.27
N TYR A 184 -1.52 -5.87 9.92
CA TYR A 184 -2.23 -4.94 9.05
C TYR A 184 -2.20 -3.52 9.61
N LYS A 185 -2.49 -3.36 10.90
CA LYS A 185 -2.48 -2.06 11.59
C LYS A 185 -1.11 -1.37 11.48
N LEU A 186 -0.02 -2.10 11.66
CA LEU A 186 1.34 -1.55 11.50
C LEU A 186 1.68 -1.25 10.04
N ALA A 187 1.20 -2.07 9.10
CA ALA A 187 1.39 -1.85 7.67
C ALA A 187 0.65 -0.63 7.13
N THR A 188 -0.33 -0.09 7.87
CA THR A 188 -0.98 1.19 7.52
C THR A 188 -0.05 2.39 7.59
N ILE A 189 1.05 2.30 8.36
CA ILE A 189 2.01 3.39 8.53
C ILE A 189 2.82 3.55 7.23
N PRO A 190 2.69 4.69 6.52
CA PRO A 190 3.43 4.89 5.29
C PRO A 190 4.94 4.93 5.54
N THR A 191 5.76 4.37 4.63
CA THR A 191 7.24 4.44 4.72
C THR A 191 7.75 5.88 4.71
N ALA A 192 7.00 6.79 4.10
CA ALA A 192 7.21 8.23 4.15
C ALA A 192 7.25 8.78 5.59
N CYS A 193 6.53 8.15 6.53
CA CYS A 193 6.51 8.53 7.94
C CYS A 193 7.71 7.92 8.67
N LYS A 194 8.92 8.33 8.27
CA LYS A 194 10.21 7.69 8.64
C LYS A 194 10.34 7.39 10.13
N GLU A 195 9.99 8.34 11.00
CA GLU A 195 10.09 8.16 12.45
C GLU A 195 9.13 7.09 12.97
N CYS A 196 7.86 7.18 12.57
CA CYS A 196 6.86 6.19 13.00
C CYS A 196 7.13 4.81 12.40
N TYR A 197 7.53 4.76 11.12
CA TYR A 197 7.90 3.53 10.44
C TYR A 197 9.08 2.85 11.13
N ALA A 198 10.12 3.60 11.50
CA ALA A 198 11.26 3.07 12.25
C ALA A 198 10.87 2.49 13.62
N LYS A 199 9.88 3.09 14.31
CA LYS A 199 9.31 2.52 15.54
C LYS A 199 8.51 1.25 15.28
N ALA A 200 7.76 1.19 14.18
CA ALA A 200 6.87 0.07 13.85
C ALA A 200 7.61 -1.19 13.42
N VAL A 201 8.67 -1.08 12.61
CA VAL A 201 9.45 -2.22 12.07
C VAL A 201 9.85 -3.26 13.13
N PRO A 202 10.52 -2.91 14.26
CA PRO A 202 10.89 -3.91 15.25
C PRO A 202 9.67 -4.59 15.89
N ILE A 203 8.54 -3.89 16.01
CA ILE A 203 7.29 -4.43 16.55
C ILE A 203 6.66 -5.41 15.56
N THR A 204 6.64 -5.08 14.26
CA THR A 204 6.21 -5.97 13.19
C THR A 204 6.98 -7.29 13.23
N LYS A 205 8.33 -7.22 13.38
CA LYS A 205 9.18 -8.43 13.49
C LYS A 205 8.79 -9.30 14.68
N VAL A 206 8.55 -8.70 15.86
CA VAL A 206 8.14 -9.44 17.06
C VAL A 206 6.78 -10.10 16.89
N ILE A 207 5.80 -9.37 16.37
CA ILE A 207 4.43 -9.88 16.18
C ILE A 207 4.42 -11.00 15.13
N TYR A 208 5.12 -10.82 14.01
CA TYR A 208 5.26 -11.86 12.99
C TYR A 208 5.93 -13.12 13.55
N LYS A 209 6.96 -12.97 14.40
CA LYS A 209 7.60 -14.10 15.07
C LYS A 209 6.62 -14.87 15.96
N GLN A 210 5.79 -14.17 16.72
CA GLN A 210 4.75 -14.78 17.57
C GLN A 210 3.72 -15.55 16.74
N GLN A 211 3.32 -15.01 15.59
CA GLN A 211 2.41 -15.67 14.65
C GLN A 211 2.99 -16.99 14.14
N ILE A 212 4.19 -16.95 13.53
CA ILE A 212 4.79 -18.16 12.97
C ILE A 212 5.13 -19.19 14.04
N ASP A 213 5.44 -18.77 15.28
CA ASP A 213 5.64 -19.68 16.41
C ASP A 213 4.37 -20.42 16.80
N ARG A 214 3.23 -19.74 16.78
CA ARG A 214 1.92 -20.36 17.02
C ARG A 214 1.57 -21.32 15.89
N GLU A 215 1.70 -20.89 14.65
CA GLU A 215 1.41 -21.70 13.45
C GLU A 215 2.29 -22.96 13.41
N CYS A 216 3.58 -22.82 13.74
CA CYS A 216 4.51 -23.94 13.84
C CYS A 216 4.00 -25.02 14.81
N LYS A 217 3.56 -24.63 16.02
CA LYS A 217 3.03 -25.58 17.01
C LYS A 217 1.80 -26.31 16.50
N VAL A 218 0.89 -25.59 15.85
CA VAL A 218 -0.34 -26.17 15.28
C VAL A 218 0.00 -27.15 14.15
N ASN A 219 0.81 -26.71 13.19
CA ASN A 219 1.19 -27.54 12.03
C ASN A 219 2.00 -28.76 12.44
N LEU A 220 2.92 -28.64 13.41
CA LEU A 220 3.67 -29.78 13.91
C LEU A 220 2.76 -30.78 14.65
N ALA A 221 1.79 -30.31 15.44
CA ALA A 221 0.82 -31.18 16.09
C ALA A 221 -0.04 -31.94 15.07
N ASN A 222 -0.52 -31.25 14.02
CA ASN A 222 -1.28 -31.86 12.94
C ASN A 222 -0.44 -32.90 12.17
N ALA A 223 0.80 -32.56 11.83
CA ALA A 223 1.73 -33.50 11.18
C ALA A 223 1.94 -34.77 12.02
N LYS A 224 2.15 -34.61 13.33
CA LYS A 224 2.29 -35.74 14.28
C LYS A 224 1.01 -36.57 14.34
N SER A 225 -0.16 -35.94 14.35
CA SER A 225 -1.45 -36.64 14.36
C SER A 225 -1.72 -37.42 13.08
N SER A 226 -1.41 -36.85 11.91
CA SER A 226 -1.55 -37.52 10.62
C SER A 226 -0.65 -38.75 10.54
N TRP A 227 0.61 -38.61 10.96
CA TRP A 227 1.55 -39.72 11.00
C TRP A 227 1.17 -40.81 12.02
N ALA A 228 0.63 -40.42 13.19
CA ALA A 228 0.18 -41.38 14.19
C ALA A 228 -1.03 -42.20 13.73
N SER A 229 -1.82 -41.66 12.79
CA SER A 229 -3.01 -42.32 12.25
C SER A 229 -2.67 -43.39 11.21
N ASN A 230 -1.62 -43.17 10.41
CA ASN A 230 -1.11 -44.18 9.48
C ASN A 230 0.41 -44.00 9.29
N GLN A 231 1.20 -45.06 9.54
CA GLN A 231 2.67 -45.00 9.51
C GLN A 231 3.24 -45.55 8.19
N ASP A 232 2.62 -45.17 7.07
CA ASP A 232 2.96 -45.58 5.71
C ASP A 232 3.16 -44.34 4.80
N GLN A 233 3.42 -44.57 3.52
CA GLN A 233 3.56 -43.48 2.54
C GLN A 233 2.37 -42.50 2.52
N TYR A 234 1.15 -42.95 2.81
CA TYR A 234 -0.03 -42.07 2.85
C TYR A 234 0.06 -41.12 4.04
N GLY A 235 0.28 -41.64 5.25
CA GLY A 235 0.42 -40.80 6.43
C GLY A 235 1.65 -39.90 6.39
N ALA A 236 2.76 -40.35 5.77
CA ALA A 236 3.92 -39.49 5.49
C ALA A 236 3.53 -38.31 4.59
N THR A 237 2.78 -38.57 3.51
CA THR A 237 2.31 -37.52 2.60
C THR A 237 1.42 -36.51 3.32
N SER A 238 0.42 -36.97 4.10
CA SER A 238 -0.41 -36.07 4.90
C SER A 238 0.39 -35.29 5.94
N ALA A 239 1.38 -35.89 6.58
CA ALA A 239 2.25 -35.18 7.52
C ALA A 239 3.09 -34.10 6.81
N SER A 240 3.58 -34.36 5.59
CA SER A 240 4.34 -33.35 4.82
C SER A 240 3.53 -32.12 4.45
N GLU A 241 2.22 -32.24 4.22
CA GLU A 241 1.37 -31.10 3.90
C GLU A 241 1.42 -30.05 5.02
N TYR A 242 1.39 -30.49 6.28
CA TYR A 242 1.52 -29.59 7.42
C TYR A 242 2.97 -29.14 7.66
N LEU A 243 3.95 -30.03 7.51
CA LEU A 243 5.36 -29.68 7.68
C LEU A 243 5.83 -28.64 6.65
N ALA A 244 5.27 -28.66 5.44
CA ALA A 244 5.56 -27.69 4.39
C ALA A 244 5.11 -26.26 4.74
N LEU A 245 4.14 -26.11 5.64
CA LEU A 245 3.61 -24.81 6.09
C LEU A 245 4.44 -24.20 7.23
N ILE A 246 5.42 -24.92 7.78
CA ILE A 246 6.22 -24.42 8.90
C ILE A 246 7.26 -23.43 8.40
N ASP A 247 7.20 -22.19 8.88
CA ASP A 247 8.19 -21.17 8.55
C ASP A 247 9.57 -21.54 9.15
N PRO A 248 10.68 -21.42 8.39
CA PRO A 248 12.01 -21.77 8.87
C PRO A 248 12.51 -20.96 10.08
N ASN A 249 11.96 -19.76 10.31
CA ASN A 249 12.29 -18.92 11.46
C ASN A 249 11.42 -19.22 12.69
N ALA A 250 10.45 -20.11 12.58
CA ALA A 250 9.66 -20.51 13.72
C ALA A 250 10.50 -21.28 14.74
N SER A 251 10.19 -21.08 16.01
CA SER A 251 10.90 -21.66 17.16
C SER A 251 10.88 -23.19 17.15
N CYS A 252 9.82 -23.80 16.62
CA CYS A 252 9.69 -25.25 16.55
C CYS A 252 10.29 -25.87 15.27
N TYR A 253 10.92 -25.07 14.38
CA TYR A 253 11.41 -25.55 13.09
C TYR A 253 12.41 -26.72 13.22
N LYS A 254 13.36 -26.65 14.17
CA LYS A 254 14.30 -27.76 14.43
C LYS A 254 13.61 -29.03 14.88
N GLU A 255 12.55 -28.92 15.68
CA GLU A 255 11.75 -30.07 16.11
C GLU A 255 10.99 -30.68 14.94
N ALA A 256 10.38 -29.84 14.09
CA ALA A 256 9.71 -30.27 12.89
C ALA A 256 10.66 -30.97 11.90
N GLN A 257 11.89 -30.48 11.75
CA GLN A 257 12.91 -31.11 10.93
C GLN A 257 13.31 -32.49 11.49
N ALA A 258 13.49 -32.60 12.80
CA ALA A 258 13.79 -33.88 13.44
C ALA A 258 12.64 -34.89 13.23
N PHE A 259 11.39 -34.43 13.34
CA PHE A 259 10.21 -35.25 13.08
C PHE A 259 10.10 -35.69 11.61
N SER A 260 10.37 -34.78 10.66
CA SER A 260 10.43 -35.11 9.23
C SER A 260 11.48 -36.20 8.95
N ASN A 261 12.67 -36.09 9.54
CA ASN A 261 13.71 -37.11 9.40
C ASN A 261 13.29 -38.47 10.00
N GLN A 262 12.53 -38.45 11.10
CA GLN A 262 11.99 -39.67 11.72
C GLN A 262 11.02 -40.39 10.77
N ILE A 263 10.12 -39.66 10.11
CA ILE A 263 9.21 -40.23 9.09
C ILE A 263 10.02 -40.83 7.94
N ALA A 264 10.99 -40.08 7.40
CA ALA A 264 11.83 -40.53 6.29
C ALA A 264 12.54 -41.86 6.61
N ALA A 265 13.12 -41.96 7.81
CA ALA A 265 13.80 -43.17 8.28
C ALA A 265 12.84 -44.36 8.41
N LYS A 266 11.60 -44.14 8.86
CA LYS A 266 10.60 -45.19 9.01
C LYS A 266 10.11 -45.70 7.65
N ILE A 267 9.82 -44.80 6.70
CA ILE A 267 9.43 -45.18 5.33
C ILE A 267 10.56 -45.95 4.63
N LEU A 268 11.81 -45.51 4.77
CA LEU A 268 12.95 -46.23 4.20
C LEU A 268 13.08 -47.63 4.79
N ALA A 269 12.89 -47.79 6.10
CA ALA A 269 12.99 -49.08 6.78
C ALA A 269 11.87 -50.05 6.36
N ASP A 270 10.63 -49.57 6.26
CA ASP A 270 9.46 -50.42 5.99
C ASP A 270 9.28 -50.71 4.50
N GLU A 271 9.49 -49.71 3.64
CA GLU A 271 9.20 -49.80 2.20
C GLU A 271 10.44 -49.91 1.31
N LYS A 272 11.65 -49.79 1.88
CA LYS A 272 12.93 -49.76 1.14
C LYS A 272 12.97 -48.68 0.05
N ARG A 273 12.25 -47.58 0.27
CA ARG A 273 12.12 -46.44 -0.64
C ARG A 273 12.41 -45.14 0.08
N GLU A 274 13.09 -44.22 -0.60
CA GLU A 274 13.33 -42.88 -0.08
C GLU A 274 12.07 -42.01 -0.12
N TRP A 275 11.83 -41.28 0.98
CA TRP A 275 10.81 -40.25 1.05
C TRP A 275 11.43 -38.88 0.72
N ASN A 276 11.08 -38.33 -0.45
CA ASN A 276 11.75 -37.16 -1.03
C ASN A 276 11.24 -35.79 -0.54
N PHE A 277 10.56 -35.74 0.59
CA PHE A 277 10.10 -34.48 1.17
C PHE A 277 11.26 -33.65 1.73
N ARG A 278 11.23 -32.32 1.49
CA ARG A 278 12.22 -31.38 2.01
C ARG A 278 11.52 -30.15 2.58
N MET A 279 11.82 -29.84 3.84
CA MET A 279 11.37 -28.59 4.46
C MET A 279 12.12 -27.39 3.88
N LYS A 280 11.46 -26.22 3.88
CA LYS A 280 12.02 -24.94 3.41
C LYS A 280 13.18 -24.50 4.31
N VAL A 281 14.25 -23.93 3.74
CA VAL A 281 15.41 -23.43 4.50
C VAL A 281 15.76 -22.02 4.03
N TYR A 282 16.00 -21.09 4.96
CA TYR A 282 16.61 -19.79 4.64
C TYR A 282 18.14 -19.91 4.68
N GLN A 283 18.81 -19.21 3.77
CA GLN A 283 20.27 -19.30 3.61
C GLN A 283 21.03 -18.46 4.65
N ASP A 284 20.44 -17.36 5.14
CA ASP A 284 21.01 -16.47 6.16
C ASP A 284 19.92 -15.65 6.89
N ASP A 285 20.33 -14.96 7.96
CA ASP A 285 19.46 -14.12 8.80
C ASP A 285 18.89 -12.90 8.03
N VAL A 286 19.63 -12.35 7.09
CA VAL A 286 19.17 -11.19 6.29
C VAL A 286 18.01 -11.58 5.38
N THR A 287 18.09 -12.78 4.81
CA THR A 287 17.03 -13.39 4.00
C THR A 287 15.80 -13.66 4.84
N ALA A 288 15.99 -14.15 6.08
CA ALA A 288 14.91 -14.36 7.04
C ALA A 288 14.20 -13.05 7.41
N GLU A 289 14.94 -11.97 7.70
CA GLU A 289 14.34 -10.68 8.03
C GLU A 289 13.56 -10.07 6.86
N ARG A 290 14.13 -10.14 5.65
CA ARG A 290 13.46 -9.66 4.44
C ARG A 290 12.18 -10.47 4.17
N ALA A 291 12.25 -11.79 4.33
CA ALA A 291 11.09 -12.67 4.18
C ALA A 291 9.99 -12.33 5.21
N ALA A 292 10.36 -12.01 6.45
CA ALA A 292 9.41 -11.63 7.49
C ALA A 292 8.66 -10.31 7.15
N MET A 293 9.38 -9.28 6.70
CA MET A 293 8.76 -8.02 6.29
C MET A 293 7.88 -8.18 5.05
N GLN A 294 8.32 -9.00 4.10
CA GLN A 294 7.52 -9.32 2.91
C GLN A 294 6.26 -10.10 3.28
N ALA A 295 6.38 -11.13 4.12
CA ALA A 295 5.25 -11.92 4.59
C ALA A 295 4.24 -11.06 5.37
N ALA A 296 4.70 -10.19 6.28
CA ALA A 296 3.83 -9.26 6.99
C ALA A 296 3.07 -8.31 6.03
N ARG A 297 3.73 -7.86 4.96
CA ARG A 297 3.09 -7.07 3.91
C ARG A 297 2.03 -7.89 3.15
N ASP A 298 2.34 -9.12 2.78
CA ASP A 298 1.43 -9.99 2.04
C ASP A 298 0.20 -10.36 2.87
N ILE A 299 0.38 -10.64 4.17
CA ILE A 299 -0.71 -10.82 5.15
C ILE A 299 -1.59 -9.57 5.20
N SER A 300 -0.97 -8.39 5.29
CA SER A 300 -1.70 -7.12 5.35
C SER A 300 -2.51 -6.85 4.08
N LEU A 301 -1.96 -7.18 2.91
CA LEU A 301 -2.68 -7.07 1.63
C LEU A 301 -3.82 -8.08 1.51
N ALA A 302 -3.62 -9.32 1.99
CA ALA A 302 -4.67 -10.34 2.01
C ALA A 302 -5.82 -9.93 2.95
N TYR A 303 -5.47 -9.44 4.14
CA TYR A 303 -6.43 -8.90 5.11
C TYR A 303 -7.23 -7.73 4.50
N ALA A 304 -6.54 -6.77 3.87
CA ALA A 304 -7.18 -5.63 3.21
C ALA A 304 -8.10 -6.00 2.03
N LYS A 305 -7.84 -7.13 1.33
CA LYS A 305 -8.70 -7.62 0.24
C LYS A 305 -9.90 -8.42 0.74
N ALA A 306 -9.75 -9.10 1.87
CA ALA A 306 -10.84 -9.85 2.51
C ALA A 306 -11.91 -8.90 3.06
N GLU A 307 -11.49 -7.72 3.53
CA GLU A 307 -12.37 -6.58 3.69
C GLU A 307 -12.67 -5.99 2.29
N VAL A 308 -13.93 -5.89 1.88
CA VAL A 308 -14.26 -5.28 0.57
C VAL A 308 -13.73 -3.84 0.60
N ILE A 309 -12.72 -3.53 -0.23
CA ILE A 309 -12.13 -2.19 -0.31
C ILE A 309 -13.18 -1.26 -0.95
N ASN A 310 -14.03 -0.68 -0.11
CA ASN A 310 -14.89 0.43 -0.46
C ASN A 310 -14.21 1.70 0.02
N TYR A 311 -13.84 2.58 -0.90
CA TYR A 311 -13.33 3.88 -0.50
C TYR A 311 -14.44 4.67 0.20
N THR A 312 -14.22 4.97 1.48
CA THR A 312 -15.11 5.79 2.28
C THR A 312 -14.79 7.24 2.02
N ILE A 313 -15.61 7.93 1.23
CA ILE A 313 -15.44 9.37 0.95
C ILE A 313 -16.64 10.20 1.41
N VAL A 314 -17.46 9.62 2.28
CA VAL A 314 -18.58 10.30 2.92
C VAL A 314 -18.07 11.49 3.72
N GLY A 315 -18.69 12.66 3.54
CA GLY A 315 -18.30 13.92 4.19
C GLY A 315 -17.10 14.63 3.55
N TRP A 316 -16.61 14.15 2.40
CA TRP A 316 -15.57 14.87 1.65
C TRP A 316 -16.17 16.05 0.88
N TRP A 317 -17.41 15.91 0.42
CA TRP A 317 -18.31 16.95 -0.05
C TRP A 317 -19.65 16.85 0.71
#